data_AF-A0A1H3SZ62-F1
#
_entry.id   AF-A0A1H3SZ62-F1
#
_cell.length_a   1.000
_cell.length_b   1.000
_cell.length_c   1.000
_cell.angle_alpha   90.00
_cell.angle_beta   90.00
_cell.angle_gamma   90.00
#
_symmetry.space_group_name_H-M   'P 1'
#
loop_
_entity.id
_entity.type
_entity.pdbx_description
1 polymer ?
#
loop_
_entity_poly.entity_id
_entity_poly.type
_entity_poly.pdbx_seq_one_letter_code
_entity_poly.pdbx_strand_id
1 'polypeptide(L)'
;MPFVGERLFTFSWLKIIGIWAAIVSSIVEEILFRQVLMDWINNEGYSVIVQMIVSALIFGLAHGAWVLLRGELKVALPIILSTTILGGLLAFVYIISERHILAPIVAHILINLMIEPWLMLSAISQKWNVKGFKDK
;
A
#
# COMPACT_ATOMS: atom_id res chain seq x y z
N MET A 1 -14.27 -16.17 0.16
CA MET A 1 -15.15 -16.17 -1.03
C MET A 1 -14.52 -17.05 -2.11
N PRO A 2 -15.22 -18.05 -2.69
CA PRO A 2 -14.61 -19.06 -3.56
C PRO A 2 -14.36 -18.61 -5.00
N PHE A 3 -14.36 -17.30 -5.29
CA PHE A 3 -14.08 -16.77 -6.65
C PHE A 3 -12.61 -16.44 -6.90
N VAL A 4 -11.75 -16.53 -5.88
CA VAL A 4 -10.32 -16.20 -6.00
C VAL A 4 -9.55 -17.34 -6.69
N GLY A 5 -9.94 -18.60 -6.46
CA GLY A 5 -9.21 -19.78 -6.94
C GLY A 5 -9.17 -19.96 -8.47
N GLU A 6 -10.29 -19.72 -9.15
CA GLU A 6 -10.46 -20.15 -10.55
C GLU A 6 -9.82 -19.23 -11.60
N ARG A 7 -9.33 -18.03 -11.21
CA ARG A 7 -8.69 -17.07 -12.14
C ARG A 7 -7.29 -16.64 -11.75
N LEU A 8 -6.70 -17.25 -10.72
CA LEU A 8 -5.30 -17.02 -10.30
C LEU A 8 -4.35 -17.06 -11.51
N PHE A 9 -4.53 -18.03 -12.40
CA PHE A 9 -3.63 -18.31 -13.52
C PHE A 9 -4.04 -17.71 -14.88
N THR A 10 -5.09 -16.88 -14.94
CA THR A 10 -5.46 -16.22 -16.20
C THR A 10 -4.50 -15.06 -16.49
N PHE A 11 -3.65 -15.19 -17.51
CA PHE A 11 -2.75 -14.13 -17.96
C PHE A 11 -3.57 -12.98 -18.58
N SER A 12 -3.31 -11.75 -18.16
CA SER A 12 -3.92 -10.53 -18.72
C SER A 12 -2.89 -9.41 -18.69
N TRP A 13 -2.83 -8.60 -19.76
CA TRP A 13 -1.96 -7.42 -19.85
C TRP A 13 -2.14 -6.45 -18.68
N LEU A 14 -3.35 -6.40 -18.10
CA LEU A 14 -3.65 -5.60 -16.91
C LEU A 14 -2.90 -6.07 -15.66
N LYS A 15 -2.65 -7.38 -15.53
CA LYS A 15 -1.82 -7.93 -14.44
C LYS A 15 -0.36 -7.51 -14.60
N ILE A 16 0.14 -7.44 -15.83
CA ILE A 16 1.52 -7.01 -16.12
C ILE A 16 1.71 -5.53 -15.75
N ILE A 17 0.76 -4.67 -16.12
CA ILE A 17 0.78 -3.25 -15.73
C ILE A 17 0.69 -3.13 -14.19
N GLY A 18 -0.18 -3.91 -13.56
CA GLY A 18 -0.28 -3.94 -12.09
C GLY A 18 1.01 -4.40 -11.40
N ILE A 19 1.74 -5.36 -11.99
CA ILE A 19 3.06 -5.80 -11.47
C ILE A 19 4.08 -4.66 -11.59
N TRP A 20 4.12 -3.96 -12.72
CA TRP A 20 5.02 -2.81 -12.90
C TRP A 20 4.66 -1.67 -11.95
N ALA A 21 3.37 -1.38 -11.77
CA ALA A 21 2.90 -0.39 -10.81
C ALA A 21 3.36 -0.75 -9.40
N ALA A 22 3.17 -2.00 -8.96
CA ALA A 22 3.54 -2.47 -7.63
C ALA A 22 5.03 -2.30 -7.35
N ILE A 23 5.87 -2.59 -8.34
CA ILE A 23 7.32 -2.44 -8.19
C ILE A 23 7.70 -0.96 -8.07
N VAL A 24 7.21 -0.13 -8.98
CA VAL A 24 7.60 1.29 -9.03
C VAL A 24 7.02 2.07 -7.84
N SER A 25 5.75 1.85 -7.48
CA SER A 25 5.08 2.49 -6.35
C SER A 25 5.81 2.17 -5.04
N SER A 26 6.06 0.89 -4.77
CA SER A 26 6.77 0.46 -3.55
C SER A 26 8.17 1.07 -3.44
N ILE A 27 8.94 1.14 -4.54
CA ILE A 27 10.27 1.75 -4.51
C ILE A 27 10.18 3.24 -4.17
N VAL A 28 9.32 3.98 -4.87
CA VAL A 28 9.16 5.43 -4.66
C VAL A 28 8.67 5.73 -3.26
N GLU A 29 7.67 4.99 -2.79
CA GLU A 29 7.10 5.18 -1.46
C GLU A 29 8.13 4.93 -0.37
N GLU A 30 8.89 3.82 -0.43
CA GLU A 30 9.89 3.56 0.61
C GLU A 30 11.05 4.55 0.57
N ILE A 31 11.49 5.00 -0.62
CA ILE A 31 12.50 6.08 -0.71
C ILE A 31 11.96 7.36 -0.04
N LEU A 32 10.73 7.76 -0.34
CA LEU A 32 10.16 9.00 0.22
C LEU A 32 9.92 8.90 1.73
N PHE A 33 9.32 7.81 2.21
CA PHE A 33 8.87 7.72 3.59
C PHE A 33 9.93 7.17 4.55
N ARG A 34 10.85 6.32 4.10
CA ARG A 34 11.94 5.78 4.94
C ARG A 34 13.20 6.62 4.77
N GLN A 35 13.74 6.65 3.56
CA GLN A 35 15.03 7.29 3.35
C GLN A 35 14.94 8.82 3.45
N VAL A 36 13.99 9.45 2.77
CA VAL A 36 13.89 10.93 2.81
C VAL A 36 13.29 11.40 4.12
N LEU A 37 12.06 10.98 4.45
CA LEU A 37 11.34 11.52 5.60
C LEU A 37 11.94 11.09 6.95
N MET A 38 12.19 9.80 7.17
CA MET A 38 12.71 9.36 8.48
C MET A 38 14.16 9.77 8.70
N ASP A 39 15.01 9.78 7.67
CA ASP A 39 16.38 10.26 7.85
C ASP A 39 16.43 11.77 8.02
N TRP A 40 15.55 12.53 7.37
CA TRP A 40 15.40 13.96 7.66
C TRP A 40 15.04 14.21 9.13
N ILE A 41 13.99 13.54 9.65
CA ILE A 41 13.59 13.65 11.06
C ILE A 41 14.71 13.17 12.00
N ASN A 42 15.48 12.15 11.60
CA ASN A 42 16.64 11.69 12.35
C ASN A 42 17.76 12.74 12.43
N ASN A 43 18.03 13.43 11.31
CA ASN A 43 19.06 14.47 11.24
C ASN A 43 18.70 15.71 12.08
N GLU A 44 17.42 15.97 12.28
CA GLU A 44 16.92 16.99 13.24
C GLU A 44 17.04 16.52 14.71
N GLY A 45 17.52 15.30 14.97
CA GLY A 45 17.78 14.78 16.31
C GLY A 45 16.57 14.18 17.03
N TYR A 46 15.45 13.96 16.34
CA TYR A 46 14.28 13.32 16.94
C TYR A 46 14.47 11.82 17.15
N SER A 47 13.78 11.27 18.16
CA SER A 47 13.86 9.85 18.49
C SER A 47 13.28 8.95 17.39
N VAL A 48 13.75 7.70 17.36
CA VAL A 48 13.27 6.66 16.43
C VAL A 48 11.74 6.49 16.48
N ILE A 49 11.16 6.53 17.68
CA ILE A 49 9.71 6.38 17.87
C ILE A 49 8.96 7.52 17.16
N VAL A 50 9.45 8.76 17.27
CA VAL A 50 8.84 9.92 16.60
C VAL A 50 8.91 9.77 15.09
N GLN A 51 10.08 9.39 14.56
CA GLN A 51 10.27 9.14 13.12
C GLN A 51 9.26 8.11 12.59
N MET A 52 9.11 6.98 13.29
CA MET A 52 8.19 5.91 12.91
C MET A 52 6.72 6.36 12.94
N ILE A 53 6.29 7.04 14.01
CA ILE A 53 4.91 7.52 14.15
C ILE A 53 4.58 8.53 13.06
N VAL A 54 5.44 9.54 12.87
CA VAL A 54 5.24 10.57 11.85
C VAL A 54 5.18 9.96 10.46
N SER A 55 6.12 9.06 10.15
CA SER A 55 6.15 8.41 8.84
C SER A 55 4.93 7.53 8.59
N ALA A 56 4.47 6.76 9.60
CA ALA A 56 3.25 5.95 9.51
C ALA A 56 2.00 6.80 9.26
N LEU A 57 1.83 7.90 10.00
CA LEU A 57 0.67 8.78 9.87
C LEU A 57 0.64 9.47 8.50
N ILE A 58 1.76 10.02 8.04
CA ILE A 58 1.81 10.69 6.72
C ILE A 58 1.56 9.67 5.61
N PHE A 59 2.12 8.46 5.71
CA PHE A 59 1.88 7.38 4.76
C PHE A 59 0.38 7.05 4.64
N GLY A 60 -0.30 6.85 5.78
CA GLY A 60 -1.73 6.54 5.77
C GLY A 60 -2.60 7.69 5.28
N LEU A 61 -2.26 8.93 5.63
CA LEU A 61 -2.95 10.12 5.15
C LEU A 61 -2.79 10.33 3.64
N ALA A 62 -1.61 10.06 3.08
CA ALA A 62 -1.37 10.12 1.63
C ALA A 62 -2.30 9.16 0.86
N HIS A 63 -2.46 7.95 1.39
CA HIS A 63 -3.39 6.95 0.85
C HIS A 63 -4.86 7.36 1.04
N GLY A 64 -5.20 7.95 2.18
CA GLY A 64 -6.53 8.49 2.43
C GLY A 64 -6.91 9.65 1.51
N ALA A 65 -5.98 10.57 1.24
CA ALA A 65 -6.20 11.72 0.38
C ALA A 65 -6.63 11.29 -1.04
N TRP A 66 -6.00 10.24 -1.57
CA TRP A 66 -6.40 9.66 -2.86
C TRP A 66 -7.85 9.15 -2.86
N VAL A 67 -8.29 8.49 -1.79
CA VAL A 67 -9.64 7.95 -1.65
C VAL A 67 -10.68 9.07 -1.53
N LEU A 68 -10.35 10.13 -0.79
CA LEU A 68 -11.21 11.31 -0.64
C LEU A 68 -11.39 12.03 -1.98
N LEU A 69 -10.33 12.16 -2.78
CA LEU A 69 -10.40 12.74 -4.13
C LEU A 69 -11.28 11.93 -5.09
N ARG A 70 -11.43 10.61 -4.85
CA ARG A 70 -12.37 9.76 -5.59
C ARG A 70 -13.81 9.80 -5.08
N GLY A 71 -14.09 10.51 -3.99
CA GLY A 71 -15.42 10.66 -3.41
C GLY A 71 -15.91 9.45 -2.59
N GLU A 72 -15.03 8.48 -2.31
CA GLU A 72 -15.41 7.22 -1.65
C GLU A 72 -15.21 7.27 -0.12
N LEU A 73 -15.84 8.25 0.53
CA LEU A 73 -15.71 8.52 1.98
C LEU A 73 -15.93 7.30 2.89
N LYS A 74 -16.79 6.34 2.47
CA LYS A 74 -17.11 5.13 3.25
C LYS A 74 -15.91 4.19 3.42
N VAL A 75 -14.95 4.20 2.50
CA VAL A 75 -13.76 3.35 2.55
C VAL A 75 -12.50 4.11 2.96
N ALA A 76 -12.56 5.44 3.05
CA ALA A 76 -11.42 6.28 3.42
C ALA A 76 -10.83 5.91 4.78
N LEU A 77 -11.66 5.81 5.83
CA LEU A 77 -11.17 5.52 7.18
C LEU A 77 -10.51 4.12 7.28
N PRO A 78 -11.12 3.02 6.80
CA PRO A 78 -10.46 1.72 6.77
C PRO A 78 -9.14 1.72 6.01
N ILE A 79 -9.04 2.46 4.89
CA ILE A 79 -7.80 2.56 4.09
C ILE A 79 -6.74 3.33 4.86
N ILE A 80 -7.07 4.49 5.44
CA ILE A 80 -6.12 5.28 6.24
C ILE A 80 -5.58 4.45 7.39
N LEU A 81 -6.45 3.75 8.14
CA LEU A 81 -6.02 2.95 9.29
C LEU A 81 -5.12 1.78 8.86
N SER A 82 -5.51 1.02 7.83
CA SER A 82 -4.72 -0.14 7.39
C SER A 82 -3.38 0.28 6.82
N THR A 83 -3.34 1.34 6.02
CA THR A 83 -2.09 1.87 5.43
C THR A 83 -1.22 2.56 6.46
N THR A 84 -1.78 3.21 7.49
CA THR A 84 -1.01 3.73 8.63
C THR A 84 -0.29 2.59 9.36
N ILE A 85 -1.00 1.50 9.67
CA ILE A 85 -0.41 0.33 10.34
C ILE A 85 0.69 -0.28 9.46
N LEU A 86 0.41 -0.47 8.17
CA LEU A 86 1.40 -0.98 7.22
C LEU A 86 2.64 -0.07 7.15
N GLY A 87 2.46 1.24 7.04
CA GLY A 87 3.55 2.21 7.02
C GLY A 87 4.39 2.17 8.31
N GLY A 88 3.75 1.95 9.46
CA GLY A 88 4.45 1.73 10.74
C GLY A 88 5.26 0.43 10.77
N LEU A 89 4.73 -0.65 10.22
CA LEU A 89 5.45 -1.92 10.11
C LEU A 89 6.65 -1.80 9.15
N LEU A 90 6.51 -1.11 8.03
CA LEU A 90 7.61 -0.84 7.10
C LEU A 90 8.66 0.10 7.70
N ALA A 91 8.24 1.10 8.47
CA ALA A 91 9.14 1.93 9.27
C ALA A 91 9.91 1.11 10.30
N PHE A 92 9.25 0.14 10.96
CA PHE A 92 9.92 -0.78 11.86
C PHE A 92 10.96 -1.64 11.14
N VAL A 93 10.60 -2.23 9.98
CA VAL A 93 11.54 -3.00 9.13
C VAL A 93 12.76 -2.17 8.74
N TYR A 94 12.57 -0.90 8.37
CA TYR A 94 13.67 0.01 8.06
C TYR A 94 14.63 0.19 9.24
N ILE A 95 14.11 0.35 10.47
CA ILE A 95 14.95 0.52 11.66
C ILE A 95 15.68 -0.77 12.05
N ILE A 96 15.00 -1.91 12.08
CA ILE A 96 15.64 -3.18 12.47
C ILE A 96 16.62 -3.70 11.44
N SER A 97 16.52 -3.22 10.19
CA SER A 97 17.49 -3.48 9.13
C SER A 97 18.62 -2.45 9.11
N GLU A 98 18.85 -1.72 10.20
CA GLU A 98 19.92 -0.72 10.32
C GLU A 98 19.85 0.35 9.23
N ARG A 99 18.63 0.75 8.84
CA ARG A 99 18.34 1.70 7.75
C ARG A 99 18.74 1.20 6.35
N HIS A 100 18.84 -0.12 6.14
CA HIS A 100 18.95 -0.67 4.80
C HIS A 100 17.63 -0.58 4.04
N ILE A 101 17.55 0.36 3.09
CA ILE A 101 16.34 0.64 2.31
C ILE A 101 15.82 -0.55 1.48
N LEU A 102 16.68 -1.50 1.12
CA LEU A 102 16.30 -2.67 0.34
C LEU A 102 15.31 -3.59 1.09
N ALA A 103 15.44 -3.72 2.42
CA ALA A 103 14.56 -4.57 3.21
C ALA A 103 13.08 -4.13 3.16
N PRO A 104 12.74 -2.86 3.47
CA PRO A 104 11.36 -2.40 3.35
C PRO A 104 10.90 -2.33 1.89
N ILE A 105 11.77 -2.02 0.91
CA ILE A 105 11.41 -2.06 -0.52
C ILE A 105 10.92 -3.46 -0.91
N VAL A 106 11.70 -4.50 -0.61
CA VAL A 106 11.34 -5.87 -0.97
C VAL A 106 10.05 -6.29 -0.25
N ALA A 107 9.93 -5.97 1.04
CA ALA A 107 8.70 -6.26 1.80
C ALA A 107 7.48 -5.59 1.16
N HIS A 108 7.59 -4.31 0.81
CA HIS A 108 6.49 -3.55 0.22
C HIS A 108 6.14 -4.05 -1.18
N ILE A 109 7.12 -4.35 -2.04
CA ILE A 109 6.88 -4.94 -3.36
C ILE A 109 6.10 -6.25 -3.22
N LEU A 110 6.50 -7.13 -2.29
CA LEU A 110 5.81 -8.41 -2.08
C LEU A 110 4.35 -8.20 -1.65
N ILE A 111 4.11 -7.24 -0.77
CA ILE A 111 2.75 -6.86 -0.33
C ILE A 111 1.94 -6.32 -1.51
N ASN A 112 2.50 -5.41 -2.30
CA ASN A 112 1.80 -4.81 -3.44
C ASN A 112 1.57 -5.82 -4.57
N LEU A 113 2.49 -6.74 -4.84
CA LEU A 113 2.26 -7.83 -5.80
C LEU A 113 1.12 -8.76 -5.38
N MET A 114 0.90 -8.93 -4.07
CA MET A 114 -0.23 -9.70 -3.55
C MET A 114 -1.56 -8.95 -3.61
N ILE A 115 -1.57 -7.61 -3.67
CA ILE A 115 -2.78 -6.78 -3.56
C ILE A 115 -3.13 -6.08 -4.89
N GLU A 116 -2.18 -5.37 -5.51
CA GLU A 116 -2.41 -4.47 -6.65
C GLU A 116 -2.94 -5.15 -7.93
N PRO A 117 -2.44 -6.31 -8.39
CA PRO A 117 -2.99 -6.96 -9.57
C PRO A 117 -4.48 -7.31 -9.43
N TRP A 118 -4.93 -7.54 -8.19
CA TRP A 118 -6.33 -7.85 -7.88
C TRP A 118 -7.18 -6.59 -7.79
N LEU A 119 -6.64 -5.51 -7.22
CA LEU A 119 -7.30 -4.20 -7.22
C LEU A 119 -7.58 -3.74 -8.65
N MET A 120 -6.58 -3.82 -9.55
CA MET A 120 -6.73 -3.47 -10.96
C MET A 120 -7.78 -4.31 -11.68
N LEU A 121 -7.78 -5.63 -11.45
CA LEU A 121 -8.81 -6.52 -12.00
C LEU A 121 -10.20 -6.16 -11.47
N SER A 122 -10.32 -5.89 -10.17
CA SER A 122 -11.59 -5.57 -9.52
C SER A 122 -12.18 -4.25 -10.01
N ALA A 123 -11.35 -3.22 -10.17
CA ALA A 123 -11.74 -1.88 -10.62
C ALA A 123 -12.30 -1.91 -12.06
N ILE A 124 -11.67 -2.69 -12.94
CA ILE A 124 -12.07 -2.80 -14.34
C ILE A 124 -13.28 -3.73 -14.50
N SER A 125 -13.39 -4.77 -13.67
CA SER A 125 -14.51 -5.73 -13.75
C SER A 125 -15.85 -5.23 -13.21
N GLN A 126 -15.90 -4.04 -12.57
CA GLN A 126 -17.10 -3.47 -11.93
C GLN A 126 -17.80 -4.41 -10.92
N LYS A 127 -17.13 -5.48 -10.45
CA LYS A 127 -17.68 -6.46 -9.49
C LYS A 127 -17.69 -5.99 -8.03
N TRP A 128 -17.76 -4.68 -7.80
CA TRP A 128 -17.97 -4.11 -6.47
C TRP A 128 -19.45 -4.14 -6.04
N ASN A 129 -20.36 -4.57 -6.93
CA ASN A 129 -21.80 -4.56 -6.67
C ASN A 129 -22.30 -5.89 -6.08
N VAL A 130 -22.40 -5.96 -4.75
CA VAL A 130 -23.00 -7.10 -4.01
C VAL A 130 -24.53 -7.17 -4.21
N LYS A 131 -25.17 -6.28 -4.98
CA LYS A 131 -26.62 -6.37 -5.27
C LYS A 131 -27.00 -7.42 -6.33
N GLY A 132 -26.05 -8.01 -7.05
CA GLY A 132 -26.34 -8.94 -8.14
C GLY A 132 -26.81 -10.34 -7.75
N PHE A 133 -26.94 -10.66 -6.46
CA PHE A 133 -27.31 -12.00 -5.97
C PHE A 133 -28.79 -12.15 -5.56
N LYS A 134 -29.61 -11.10 -5.68
CA LYS A 134 -31.03 -11.16 -5.30
C LYS A 134 -32.01 -11.48 -6.43
N ASP A 135 -31.56 -11.49 -7.68
CA ASP A 135 -32.46 -11.63 -8.85
C ASP A 135 -32.13 -12.83 -9.75
N LYS A 136 -31.68 -13.96 -9.17
CA LYS A 136 -31.67 -15.25 -9.88
C LYS A 136 -32.24 -16.35 -9.01
#